data_AF-A0A8T1GU00-F1
#
_entry.id   AF-A0A8T1GU00-F1
#
_cell.length_a   1.000
_cell.length_b   1.000
_cell.length_c   1.000
_cell.angle_alpha   90.00
_cell.angle_beta   90.00
_cell.angle_gamma   90.00
#
_symmetry.space_group_name_H-M   'P 1'
#
loop_
_entity.id
_entity.type
_entity.pdbx_description
1 polymer ?
#
loop_
_entity_poly.entity_id
_entity_poly.type
_entity_poly.pdbx_seq_one_letter_code
_entity_poly.pdbx_strand_id
1 'polypeptide(L)'
;VNGSGERVVSARAVVKQAPMAFVFTGQGSAAVGMGMDRYQESSVARDIWNRGDTHLRKTFGFSILDMVRKNPKSITVHFGGKKGLEIRENYMRLTCEDPVTGEITALLPEIDEDTESYGFSASGGLLFATQFSQPALVLLENAMFSEIEASQLILDDAYFAGHSLGEYAGLISFAGALTVEALMDLVFLRGMIMQKSVKRDVEGRSNYGMVATNPTRVGPDFTEEVMYKIVDGIEAASGKLLQVVNFNIQQRQYVVAGENVNLETLSLALTAFKALKSTAAEDVEK
;
A
#
# COMPACT_ATOMS: atom_id res chain seq x y z
N VAL A 1 39.36 4.11 -36.46
CA VAL A 1 40.72 3.87 -36.99
C VAL A 1 40.69 4.07 -38.50
N ASN A 2 41.78 4.45 -39.16
CA ASN A 2 41.85 4.58 -40.63
C ASN A 2 42.05 3.20 -41.29
N GLY A 3 42.20 3.18 -42.61
CA GLY A 3 42.45 1.96 -43.39
C GLY A 3 43.76 1.22 -43.05
N SER A 4 44.72 1.86 -42.37
CA SER A 4 45.93 1.22 -41.85
C SER A 4 45.80 0.72 -40.41
N GLY A 5 44.62 0.84 -39.79
CA GLY A 5 44.37 0.40 -38.41
C GLY A 5 44.79 1.40 -37.33
N GLU A 6 45.27 2.59 -37.70
CA GLU A 6 45.65 3.65 -36.74
C GLU A 6 44.43 4.41 -36.22
N ARG A 7 44.43 4.75 -34.93
CA ARG A 7 43.34 5.50 -34.31
C ARG A 7 43.37 6.96 -34.75
N VAL A 8 42.36 7.38 -35.52
CA VAL A 8 42.24 8.74 -36.09
C VAL A 8 41.51 9.71 -35.16
N VAL A 9 40.39 9.27 -34.57
CA VAL A 9 39.57 10.07 -33.66
C VAL A 9 39.11 9.18 -32.52
N SER A 10 39.09 9.76 -31.33
CA SER A 10 38.41 9.22 -30.16
C SER A 10 37.46 10.31 -29.66
N ALA A 11 36.17 10.02 -29.61
CA ALA A 11 35.15 10.94 -29.13
C ALA A 11 34.27 10.26 -28.08
N ARG A 12 33.75 11.05 -27.15
CA ARG A 12 32.72 10.64 -26.19
C ARG A 12 31.56 11.62 -26.32
N ALA A 13 30.34 11.10 -26.39
CA ALA A 13 29.12 11.89 -26.42
C ALA A 13 28.27 11.55 -25.20
N VAL A 14 27.54 12.54 -24.69
CA VAL A 14 26.46 12.36 -23.72
C VAL A 14 25.16 12.50 -24.49
N VAL A 15 24.31 11.47 -24.43
CA VAL A 15 23.04 11.43 -25.15
C VAL A 15 21.93 11.36 -24.11
N LYS A 16 20.90 12.21 -24.27
CA LYS A 16 19.74 12.19 -23.38
C LYS A 16 19.03 10.84 -23.50
N GLN A 17 18.65 10.26 -22.35
CA GLN A 17 17.82 9.05 -22.34
C GLN A 17 16.41 9.35 -22.90
N ALA A 18 15.64 8.31 -23.22
CA ALA A 18 14.24 8.48 -23.58
C ALA A 18 13.43 9.05 -22.40
N PRO A 19 12.33 9.79 -22.64
CA PRO A 19 11.43 10.23 -21.58
C PRO A 19 11.03 9.06 -20.68
N MET A 20 11.01 9.30 -19.37
CA MET A 20 10.77 8.24 -18.39
C MET A 20 9.77 8.69 -17.31
N ALA A 21 9.05 7.72 -16.77
CA ALA A 21 8.16 7.91 -15.63
C ALA A 21 8.36 6.76 -14.64
N PHE A 22 8.38 7.10 -13.34
CA PHE A 22 8.43 6.13 -12.26
C PHE A 22 7.03 5.92 -11.70
N VAL A 23 6.58 4.67 -11.67
CA VAL A 23 5.30 4.29 -11.07
C VAL A 23 5.54 3.43 -9.85
N PHE A 24 5.09 3.92 -8.69
CA PHE A 24 5.28 3.27 -7.40
C PHE A 24 4.05 2.43 -7.05
N THR A 25 4.28 1.23 -6.52
CA THR A 25 3.22 0.24 -6.29
C THR A 25 2.46 0.52 -5.00
N GLY A 26 1.21 0.08 -4.97
CA GLY A 26 0.37 0.15 -3.78
C GLY A 26 0.59 -1.04 -2.84
N GLN A 27 -0.30 -1.15 -1.86
CA GLN A 27 -0.37 -2.32 -0.98
C GLN A 27 -0.78 -3.57 -1.76
N GLY A 28 -0.36 -4.74 -1.27
CA GLY A 28 -0.73 -6.05 -1.82
C GLY A 28 0.41 -6.82 -2.50
N SER A 29 1.54 -6.17 -2.75
CA SER A 29 2.75 -6.77 -3.32
C SER A 29 3.77 -7.24 -2.27
N ALA A 30 3.49 -7.05 -0.98
CA ALA A 30 4.42 -7.39 0.09
C ALA A 30 4.73 -8.89 0.12
N ALA A 31 6.00 -9.23 0.26
CA ALA A 31 6.47 -10.61 0.33
C ALA A 31 7.57 -10.76 1.39
N VAL A 32 7.63 -11.92 2.03
CA VAL A 32 8.69 -12.25 3.00
C VAL A 32 10.04 -12.21 2.29
N GLY A 33 10.99 -11.49 2.85
CA GLY A 33 12.33 -11.32 2.28
C GLY A 33 12.45 -10.29 1.15
N MET A 34 11.39 -9.53 0.84
CA MET A 34 11.45 -8.53 -0.23
C MET A 34 12.59 -7.51 -0.02
N GLY A 35 13.37 -7.27 -1.08
CA GLY A 35 14.52 -6.36 -1.09
C GLY A 35 15.71 -6.77 -0.24
N MET A 36 15.71 -7.95 0.39
CA MET A 36 16.81 -8.38 1.25
C MET A 36 18.06 -8.78 0.47
N ASP A 37 17.92 -9.16 -0.80
CA ASP A 37 19.00 -9.28 -1.78
C ASP A 37 19.72 -7.93 -1.98
N ARG A 38 18.95 -6.88 -2.30
CA ARG A 38 19.48 -5.52 -2.46
C ARG A 38 20.09 -4.97 -1.18
N TYR A 39 19.45 -5.23 -0.03
CA TYR A 39 20.00 -4.88 1.29
C TYR A 39 21.41 -5.49 1.52
N GLN A 40 21.64 -6.72 1.05
CA GLN A 40 22.94 -7.39 1.20
C GLN A 40 23.98 -6.80 0.25
N GLU A 41 23.61 -6.51 -0.99
CA GLU A 41 24.58 -6.12 -2.03
C GLU A 41 24.87 -4.62 -2.07
N SER A 42 23.91 -3.78 -1.72
CA SER A 42 23.97 -2.33 -1.91
C SER A 42 24.05 -1.57 -0.60
N SER A 43 25.12 -0.79 -0.43
CA SER A 43 25.27 0.09 0.74
C SER A 43 24.17 1.15 0.79
N VAL A 44 23.69 1.63 -0.37
CA VAL A 44 22.63 2.63 -0.46
C VAL A 44 21.30 2.05 0.03
N ALA A 45 20.90 0.90 -0.52
CA ALA A 45 19.67 0.23 -0.08
C ALA A 45 19.74 -0.12 1.42
N ARG A 46 20.88 -0.61 1.88
CA ARG A 46 21.11 -0.96 3.28
C ARG A 46 20.98 0.23 4.22
N ASP A 47 21.48 1.39 3.82
CA ASP A 47 21.36 2.62 4.62
C ASP A 47 19.90 3.03 4.81
N ILE A 48 19.10 3.05 3.73
CA ILE A 48 17.67 3.37 3.78
C ILE A 48 16.92 2.44 4.74
N TRP A 49 17.14 1.13 4.62
CA TRP A 49 16.54 0.15 5.52
C TRP A 49 16.99 0.33 6.98
N ASN A 50 18.28 0.56 7.21
CA ASN A 50 18.82 0.74 8.56
C ASN A 50 18.29 1.99 9.23
N ARG A 51 18.13 3.09 8.49
CA ARG A 51 17.52 4.33 8.99
C ARG A 51 16.07 4.09 9.41
N GLY A 52 15.27 3.49 8.53
CA GLY A 52 13.87 3.15 8.83
C GLY A 52 13.75 2.21 10.03
N ASP A 53 14.56 1.15 10.10
CA ASP A 53 14.56 0.20 11.21
C ASP A 53 14.98 0.84 12.53
N THR A 54 16.07 1.61 12.53
CA THR A 54 16.56 2.29 13.72
C THR A 54 15.52 3.25 14.27
N HIS A 55 14.86 4.01 13.39
CA HIS A 55 13.80 4.93 13.76
C HIS A 55 12.60 4.20 14.36
N LEU A 56 12.05 3.19 13.67
CA LEU A 56 10.88 2.43 14.16
C LEU A 56 11.17 1.70 15.48
N ARG A 57 12.39 1.19 15.69
CA ARG A 57 12.80 0.59 16.96
C ARG A 57 12.85 1.61 18.09
N LYS A 58 13.35 2.81 17.81
CA LYS A 58 13.44 3.89 18.79
C LYS A 58 12.06 4.48 19.12
N THR A 59 11.21 4.65 18.11
CA THR A 59 9.93 5.36 18.25
C THR A 59 8.80 4.43 18.68
N PHE A 60 8.71 3.24 18.10
CA PHE A 60 7.59 2.31 18.26
C PHE A 60 7.98 0.93 18.81
N GLY A 61 9.27 0.69 19.05
CA GLY A 61 9.75 -0.50 19.76
C GLY A 61 9.75 -1.80 18.96
N PHE A 62 9.70 -1.75 17.61
CA PHE A 62 9.78 -2.94 16.76
C PHE A 62 10.77 -2.77 15.60
N SER A 63 11.32 -3.88 15.10
CA SER A 63 12.21 -3.91 13.94
C SER A 63 11.43 -4.24 12.67
N ILE A 64 11.45 -3.33 11.69
CA ILE A 64 10.84 -3.58 10.38
C ILE A 64 11.64 -4.60 9.57
N LEU A 65 12.96 -4.66 9.77
CA LEU A 65 13.81 -5.70 9.16
C LEU A 65 13.41 -7.09 9.65
N ASP A 66 13.11 -7.25 10.95
CA ASP A 66 12.60 -8.52 11.47
C ASP A 66 11.22 -8.86 10.89
N MET A 67 10.33 -7.86 10.69
CA MET A 67 9.04 -8.08 10.02
C MET A 67 9.22 -8.66 8.62
N VAL A 68 10.08 -8.03 7.81
CA VAL A 68 10.31 -8.44 6.42
C VAL A 68 11.02 -9.79 6.34
N ARG A 69 12.01 -10.04 7.20
CA ARG A 69 12.82 -11.27 7.13
C ARG A 69 12.12 -12.50 7.70
N LYS A 70 11.38 -12.33 8.79
CA LYS A 70 10.85 -13.46 9.58
C LYS A 70 9.33 -13.57 9.54
N ASN A 71 8.63 -12.50 9.17
CA ASN A 71 7.17 -12.41 9.20
C ASN A 71 6.57 -13.01 10.49
N PRO A 72 6.92 -12.48 11.68
CA PRO A 72 6.46 -13.04 12.94
C PRO A 72 4.93 -12.95 13.04
N LYS A 73 4.30 -13.95 13.66
CA LYS A 73 2.85 -13.95 13.89
C LYS A 73 2.40 -13.01 15.00
N SER A 74 3.31 -12.73 15.93
CA SER A 74 3.09 -11.77 17.01
C SER A 74 4.40 -11.13 17.44
N ILE A 75 4.28 -9.92 17.99
CA ILE A 75 5.34 -9.24 18.73
C ILE A 75 4.76 -8.61 19.98
N THR A 76 5.62 -8.43 20.98
CA THR A 76 5.30 -7.66 22.19
C THR A 76 6.26 -6.49 22.28
N VAL A 77 5.71 -5.28 22.31
CA VAL A 77 6.47 -4.07 22.61
C VAL A 77 6.47 -3.89 24.11
N HIS A 78 7.65 -3.86 24.73
CA HIS A 78 7.81 -3.69 26.16
C HIS A 78 8.15 -2.24 26.50
N PHE A 79 7.45 -1.66 27.47
CA PHE A 79 7.59 -0.28 27.91
C PHE A 79 8.48 -0.12 29.15
N GLY A 80 9.29 -1.13 29.46
CA GLY A 80 10.20 -1.13 30.60
C GLY A 80 11.40 -0.18 30.45
N GLY A 81 11.77 0.47 31.56
CA GLY A 81 12.92 1.37 31.64
C GLY A 81 12.75 2.68 30.87
N LYS A 82 13.74 3.57 30.95
CA LYS A 82 13.64 4.94 30.39
C LYS A 82 13.22 4.96 28.91
N LYS A 83 13.83 4.11 28.08
CA LYS A 83 13.52 4.03 26.65
C LYS A 83 12.12 3.46 26.37
N GLY A 84 11.69 2.50 27.16
CA GLY A 84 10.35 1.91 27.02
C GLY A 84 9.24 2.90 27.37
N LEU A 85 9.47 3.74 28.39
CA LEU A 85 8.57 4.83 28.76
C LEU A 85 8.43 5.86 27.63
N GLU A 86 9.55 6.26 27.00
CA GLU A 86 9.53 7.16 25.82
C GLU A 86 8.72 6.55 24.66
N ILE A 87 8.87 5.24 24.39
CA ILE A 87 8.08 4.54 23.37
C ILE A 87 6.59 4.54 23.74
N ARG A 88 6.25 4.29 25.00
CA ARG A 88 4.87 4.30 25.48
C ARG A 88 4.22 5.67 25.30
N GLU A 89 4.94 6.74 25.69
CA GLU A 89 4.51 8.12 25.44
C GLU A 89 4.28 8.38 23.95
N ASN A 90 5.12 7.86 23.05
CA ASN A 90 4.91 8.00 21.62
C ASN A 90 3.58 7.36 21.17
N TYR A 91 3.25 6.17 21.68
CA TYR A 91 1.97 5.51 21.38
C TYR A 91 0.77 6.27 21.97
N MET A 92 0.88 6.75 23.22
CA MET A 92 -0.19 7.50 23.90
C MET A 92 -0.48 8.84 23.21
N ARG A 93 0.52 9.45 22.55
CA ARG A 93 0.33 10.68 21.76
C ARG A 93 -0.42 10.47 20.44
N LEU A 94 -0.58 9.22 19.98
CA LEU A 94 -1.33 8.95 18.76
C LEU A 94 -2.82 9.13 19.04
N THR A 95 -3.43 10.05 18.32
CA THR A 95 -4.86 10.37 18.44
C THR A 95 -5.56 10.26 17.09
N CYS A 96 -6.87 10.06 17.12
CA CYS A 96 -7.74 10.08 15.96
C CYS A 96 -8.93 10.97 16.25
N GLU A 97 -9.31 11.78 15.27
CA GLU A 97 -10.55 12.56 15.30
C GLU A 97 -11.66 11.72 14.66
N ASP A 98 -12.80 11.60 15.35
CA ASP A 98 -14.01 11.03 14.76
C ASP A 98 -14.59 12.03 13.74
N PRO A 99 -14.74 11.65 12.46
CA PRO A 99 -15.17 12.58 11.42
C PRO A 99 -16.63 13.01 11.53
N VAL A 100 -17.45 12.32 12.35
CA VAL A 100 -18.87 12.62 12.56
C VAL A 100 -19.06 13.49 13.80
N THR A 101 -18.40 13.16 14.90
CA THR A 101 -18.57 13.89 16.17
C THR A 101 -17.53 14.99 16.39
N GLY A 102 -16.40 14.94 15.67
CA GLY A 102 -15.23 15.80 15.91
C GLY A 102 -14.47 15.47 17.20
N GLU A 103 -14.81 14.36 17.86
CA GLU A 103 -14.19 13.96 19.12
C GLU A 103 -12.79 13.41 18.86
N ILE A 104 -11.80 13.93 19.59
CA ILE A 104 -10.41 13.45 19.52
C ILE A 104 -10.22 12.39 20.61
N THR A 105 -9.89 11.17 20.19
CA THR A 105 -9.64 10.04 21.09
C THR A 105 -8.25 9.45 20.88
N ALA A 106 -7.73 8.74 21.88
CA ALA A 106 -6.50 7.98 21.72
C ALA A 106 -6.68 6.89 20.65
N LEU A 107 -5.70 6.74 19.76
CA LEU A 107 -5.72 5.72 18.71
C LEU A 107 -5.62 4.29 19.29
N LEU A 108 -4.91 4.17 20.41
CA LEU A 108 -4.75 2.95 21.19
C LEU A 108 -5.14 3.24 22.65
N PRO A 109 -6.44 3.29 22.97
CA PRO A 109 -6.90 3.55 24.35
C PRO A 109 -6.49 2.44 25.32
N GLU A 110 -6.05 1.28 24.81
CA GLU A 110 -5.54 0.16 25.62
C GLU A 110 -4.09 0.40 26.13
N ILE A 111 -3.43 1.50 25.72
CA ILE A 111 -2.10 1.88 26.18
C ILE A 111 -2.22 3.15 27.04
N ASP A 112 -1.92 3.02 28.33
CA ASP A 112 -1.97 4.08 29.33
C ASP A 112 -0.67 4.20 30.16
N GLU A 113 -0.68 5.03 31.22
CA GLU A 113 0.46 5.28 32.10
C GLU A 113 0.92 4.06 32.92
N ASP A 114 0.08 3.04 33.06
CA ASP A 114 0.35 1.83 33.84
C ASP A 114 0.66 0.62 32.94
N THR A 115 0.40 0.74 31.64
CA THR A 115 0.65 -0.32 30.67
C THR A 115 2.14 -0.63 30.57
N GLU A 116 2.52 -1.89 30.85
CA GLU A 116 3.92 -2.35 30.80
C GLU A 116 4.34 -2.90 29.44
N SER A 117 3.38 -3.40 28.65
CA SER A 117 3.65 -3.92 27.31
C SER A 117 2.39 -3.98 26.46
N TYR A 118 2.56 -4.00 25.13
CA TYR A 118 1.48 -4.11 24.17
C TYR A 118 1.80 -5.15 23.08
N GLY A 119 0.85 -6.02 22.76
CA GLY A 119 1.01 -7.11 21.81
C GLY A 119 0.32 -6.84 20.48
N PHE A 120 1.03 -7.04 19.36
CA PHE A 120 0.43 -7.11 18.03
C PHE A 120 0.37 -8.57 17.57
N SER A 121 -0.72 -8.98 16.93
CA SER A 121 -0.83 -10.33 16.35
C SER A 121 -1.61 -10.34 15.03
N ALA A 122 -1.22 -11.24 14.12
CA ALA A 122 -1.91 -11.50 12.86
C ALA A 122 -1.71 -12.96 12.43
N SER A 123 -2.79 -13.65 12.06
CA SER A 123 -2.77 -15.09 11.74
C SER A 123 -1.85 -15.44 10.56
N GLY A 124 -1.84 -14.59 9.52
CA GLY A 124 -0.97 -14.71 8.34
C GLY A 124 0.46 -14.20 8.55
N GLY A 125 0.75 -13.61 9.71
CA GLY A 125 2.02 -12.92 9.98
C GLY A 125 1.90 -11.39 9.87
N LEU A 126 2.68 -10.69 10.69
CA LEU A 126 2.59 -9.25 10.87
C LEU A 126 3.04 -8.46 9.65
N LEU A 127 3.87 -9.01 8.76
CA LEU A 127 4.25 -8.34 7.51
C LEU A 127 3.04 -8.01 6.62
N PHE A 128 1.97 -8.80 6.72
CA PHE A 128 0.73 -8.60 5.96
C PHE A 128 -0.30 -7.75 6.71
N ALA A 129 -0.04 -7.40 7.97
CA ALA A 129 -0.88 -6.44 8.68
C ALA A 129 -0.55 -5.02 8.19
N THR A 130 -1.59 -4.25 7.87
CA THR A 130 -1.51 -2.97 7.13
C THR A 130 -0.52 -1.97 7.75
N GLN A 131 -0.44 -1.90 9.07
CA GLN A 131 0.47 -1.00 9.80
C GLN A 131 1.95 -1.35 9.63
N PHE A 132 2.31 -2.61 9.35
CA PHE A 132 3.70 -3.02 9.13
C PHE A 132 4.02 -3.18 7.65
N SER A 133 3.04 -3.62 6.85
CA SER A 133 3.17 -3.78 5.40
C SER A 133 3.48 -2.44 4.71
N GLN A 134 2.82 -1.36 5.14
CA GLN A 134 3.01 -0.03 4.55
C GLN A 134 4.44 0.50 4.70
N PRO A 135 5.02 0.60 5.92
CA PRO A 135 6.43 0.97 6.09
C PRO A 135 7.38 0.08 5.28
N ALA A 136 7.14 -1.23 5.27
CA ALA A 136 8.02 -2.17 4.59
C ALA A 136 8.06 -1.96 3.06
N LEU A 137 6.89 -1.79 2.43
CA LEU A 137 6.80 -1.54 0.99
C LEU A 137 7.44 -0.20 0.60
N VAL A 138 7.16 0.85 1.38
CA VAL A 138 7.70 2.18 1.10
C VAL A 138 9.22 2.22 1.29
N LEU A 139 9.77 1.50 2.28
CA LEU A 139 11.23 1.36 2.44
C LEU A 139 11.86 0.59 1.27
N LEU A 140 11.21 -0.47 0.79
CA LEU A 140 11.67 -1.23 -0.37
C LEU A 140 11.75 -0.32 -1.60
N GLU A 141 10.66 0.37 -1.91
CA GLU A 141 10.57 1.24 -3.08
C GLU A 141 11.57 2.38 -3.00
N ASN A 142 11.72 3.00 -1.82
CA ASN A 142 12.70 4.05 -1.62
C ASN A 142 14.14 3.55 -1.75
N ALA A 143 14.44 2.39 -1.15
CA ALA A 143 15.75 1.77 -1.28
C ALA A 143 16.10 1.52 -2.76
N MET A 144 15.20 0.88 -3.52
CA MET A 144 15.41 0.61 -4.94
C MET A 144 15.58 1.89 -5.76
N PHE A 145 14.77 2.91 -5.51
CA PHE A 145 14.88 4.19 -6.20
C PHE A 145 16.22 4.89 -5.91
N SER A 146 16.64 4.94 -4.63
CA SER A 146 17.92 5.54 -4.25
C SER A 146 19.12 4.84 -4.90
N GLU A 147 19.03 3.55 -5.22
CA GLU A 147 20.08 2.87 -5.99
C GLU A 147 20.17 3.34 -7.45
N ILE A 148 19.00 3.54 -8.09
CA ILE A 148 18.91 4.06 -9.46
C ILE A 148 19.44 5.50 -9.50
N GLU A 149 19.08 6.31 -8.49
CA GLU A 149 19.55 7.67 -8.30
C GLU A 149 21.07 7.72 -8.10
N ALA A 150 21.62 6.89 -7.22
CA ALA A 150 23.06 6.80 -6.98
C ALA A 150 23.85 6.36 -8.23
N SER A 151 23.20 5.64 -9.14
CA SER A 151 23.75 5.25 -10.44
C SER A 151 23.64 6.36 -11.51
N GLN A 152 23.08 7.52 -11.15
CA GLN A 152 22.85 8.67 -12.03
C GLN A 152 22.01 8.33 -13.26
N LEU A 153 21.01 7.45 -13.10
CA LEU A 153 20.16 6.97 -14.17
C LEU A 153 18.82 7.72 -14.30
N ILE A 154 18.58 8.70 -13.43
CA ILE A 154 17.33 9.46 -13.37
C ILE A 154 17.49 10.77 -14.15
N LEU A 155 16.55 11.04 -15.05
CA LEU A 155 16.48 12.30 -15.77
C LEU A 155 15.85 13.41 -14.91
N ASP A 156 16.35 14.63 -15.05
CA ASP A 156 15.77 15.81 -14.37
C ASP A 156 14.31 16.09 -14.76
N ASP A 157 13.89 15.66 -15.96
CA ASP A 157 12.53 15.81 -16.49
C ASP A 157 11.71 14.51 -16.44
N ALA A 158 12.11 13.56 -15.60
CA ALA A 158 11.31 12.38 -15.32
C ALA A 158 10.01 12.74 -14.59
N TYR A 159 8.98 11.94 -14.81
CA TYR A 159 7.71 12.05 -14.10
C TYR A 159 7.61 10.97 -13.03
N PHE A 160 6.73 11.15 -12.05
CA PHE A 160 6.37 10.09 -11.12
C PHE A 160 4.89 10.07 -10.81
N ALA A 161 4.39 8.89 -10.47
CA ALA A 161 3.06 8.69 -9.90
C ALA A 161 3.10 7.49 -8.96
N GLY A 162 2.21 7.46 -7.98
CA GLY A 162 2.14 6.36 -7.02
C GLY A 162 0.72 5.86 -6.85
N HIS A 163 0.53 4.55 -6.82
CA HIS A 163 -0.79 3.97 -6.59
C HIS A 163 -1.06 3.87 -5.08
N SER A 164 -1.96 4.71 -4.56
CA SER A 164 -2.36 4.70 -3.15
C SER A 164 -1.18 4.85 -2.18
N LEU A 165 -0.63 3.75 -1.66
CA LEU A 165 0.58 3.79 -0.82
C LEU A 165 1.80 4.29 -1.60
N GLY A 166 1.90 3.95 -2.89
CA GLY A 166 3.05 4.33 -3.71
C GLY A 166 3.23 5.84 -3.86
N GLU A 167 2.19 6.65 -3.58
CA GLU A 167 2.31 8.11 -3.63
C GLU A 167 3.31 8.61 -2.57
N TYR A 168 3.29 7.98 -1.39
CA TYR A 168 4.23 8.26 -0.31
C TYR A 168 5.67 7.88 -0.70
N ALA A 169 5.85 6.76 -1.39
CA ALA A 169 7.15 6.36 -1.91
C ALA A 169 7.65 7.32 -3.00
N GLY A 170 6.79 7.73 -3.93
CA GLY A 170 7.12 8.73 -4.93
C GLY A 170 7.52 10.08 -4.33
N LEU A 171 6.81 10.54 -3.30
CA LEU A 171 7.10 11.82 -2.63
C LEU A 171 8.45 11.81 -1.90
N ILE A 172 8.84 10.72 -1.24
CA ILE A 172 10.17 10.65 -0.62
C ILE A 172 11.27 10.47 -1.67
N SER A 173 11.05 9.56 -2.61
CA SER A 173 12.09 9.10 -3.51
C SER A 173 12.35 10.12 -4.62
N PHE A 174 11.29 10.59 -5.26
CA PHE A 174 11.42 11.48 -6.42
C PHE A 174 11.41 12.96 -6.04
N ALA A 175 10.51 13.37 -5.14
CA ALA A 175 10.39 14.78 -4.77
C ALA A 175 11.29 15.21 -3.61
N GLY A 176 11.90 14.26 -2.87
CA GLY A 176 12.72 14.56 -1.69
C GLY A 176 11.95 15.30 -0.59
N ALA A 177 10.62 15.19 -0.55
CA ALA A 177 9.76 16.03 0.27
C ALA A 177 9.78 15.66 1.76
N LEU A 178 10.18 14.43 2.10
CA LEU A 178 10.15 13.88 3.45
C LEU A 178 11.45 13.13 3.75
N THR A 179 11.84 13.09 5.02
CA THR A 179 12.92 12.20 5.47
C THR A 179 12.40 10.77 5.64
N VAL A 180 13.29 9.78 5.63
CA VAL A 180 12.95 8.37 5.89
C VAL A 180 12.22 8.24 7.23
N GLU A 181 12.70 8.94 8.25
CA GLU A 181 12.17 8.91 9.60
C GLU A 181 10.73 9.46 9.67
N ALA A 182 10.50 10.66 9.11
CA ALA A 182 9.16 11.26 9.07
C ALA A 182 8.17 10.41 8.27
N LEU A 183 8.64 9.80 7.19
CA LEU A 183 7.82 8.91 6.38
C LEU A 183 7.42 7.65 7.14
N MET A 184 8.34 7.04 7.90
CA MET A 184 8.04 5.85 8.70
C MET A 184 6.95 6.12 9.72
N ASP A 185 6.99 7.28 10.39
CA ASP A 185 5.92 7.70 11.30
C ASP A 185 4.59 7.84 10.57
N LEU A 186 4.60 8.54 9.43
CA LEU A 186 3.41 8.82 8.64
C LEU A 186 2.74 7.56 8.10
N VAL A 187 3.49 6.64 7.50
CA VAL A 187 2.93 5.44 6.86
C VAL A 187 2.56 4.36 7.89
N PHE A 188 3.28 4.30 9.02
CA PHE A 188 2.86 3.48 10.16
C PHE A 188 1.54 3.99 10.73
N LEU A 189 1.43 5.30 10.99
CA LEU A 189 0.20 5.93 11.48
C LEU A 189 -0.95 5.74 10.50
N ARG A 190 -0.73 5.95 9.20
CA ARG A 190 -1.72 5.69 8.15
C ARG A 190 -2.27 4.27 8.25
N GLY A 191 -1.39 3.28 8.42
CA GLY A 191 -1.82 1.89 8.55
C GLY A 191 -2.55 1.57 9.85
N MET A 192 -2.15 2.20 10.96
CA MET A 192 -2.85 2.09 12.25
C MET A 192 -4.25 2.68 12.20
N ILE A 193 -4.40 3.88 11.61
CA ILE A 193 -5.69 4.53 11.42
C ILE A 193 -6.59 3.65 10.57
N MET A 194 -6.13 3.19 9.39
CA MET A 194 -6.91 2.29 8.52
C MET A 194 -7.40 1.03 9.25
N GLN A 195 -6.58 0.46 10.14
CA GLN A 195 -6.96 -0.73 10.91
C GLN A 195 -8.01 -0.44 11.99
N LYS A 196 -7.96 0.75 12.60
CA LYS A 196 -8.87 1.15 13.68
C LYS A 196 -10.15 1.83 13.20
N SER A 197 -10.17 2.40 11.99
CA SER A 197 -11.37 3.04 11.42
C SER A 197 -12.53 2.08 11.18
N VAL A 198 -12.27 0.76 11.14
CA VAL A 198 -13.29 -0.25 10.89
C VAL A 198 -13.53 -1.06 12.15
N LYS A 199 -14.78 -1.09 12.62
CA LYS A 199 -15.20 -1.96 13.73
C LYS A 199 -15.01 -3.43 13.32
N ARG A 200 -14.36 -4.19 14.20
CA ARG A 200 -14.09 -5.61 14.00
C ARG A 200 -14.79 -6.44 15.07
N ASP A 201 -15.16 -7.66 14.71
CA ASP A 201 -15.66 -8.66 15.65
C ASP A 201 -14.51 -9.28 16.48
N VAL A 202 -14.86 -10.21 17.36
CA VAL A 202 -13.91 -10.92 18.23
C VAL A 202 -12.86 -11.75 17.47
N GLU A 203 -13.11 -12.07 16.20
CA GLU A 203 -12.20 -12.79 15.31
C GLU A 203 -11.39 -11.84 14.41
N GLY A 204 -11.53 -10.53 14.60
CA GLY A 204 -10.84 -9.49 13.84
C GLY A 204 -11.43 -9.23 12.44
N ARG A 205 -12.62 -9.77 12.13
CA ARG A 205 -13.28 -9.58 10.84
C ARG A 205 -14.11 -8.30 10.81
N SER A 206 -14.22 -7.70 9.63
CA SER A 206 -15.05 -6.52 9.39
C SER A 206 -16.21 -6.84 8.44
N ASN A 207 -17.30 -6.07 8.57
CA ASN A 207 -18.41 -6.09 7.60
C ASN A 207 -18.08 -5.34 6.30
N TYR A 208 -16.85 -4.84 6.16
CA TYR A 208 -16.36 -4.16 4.97
C TYR A 208 -15.32 -5.01 4.25
N GLY A 209 -15.27 -4.84 2.94
CA GLY A 209 -14.35 -5.52 2.05
C GLY A 209 -14.11 -4.75 0.76
N MET A 210 -13.36 -5.37 -0.15
CA MET A 210 -13.10 -4.84 -1.49
C MET A 210 -13.08 -5.99 -2.50
N VAL A 211 -13.58 -5.76 -3.71
CA VAL A 211 -13.56 -6.73 -4.81
C VAL A 211 -13.01 -6.10 -6.08
N ALA A 212 -12.18 -6.85 -6.80
CA ALA A 212 -11.74 -6.45 -8.13
C ALA A 212 -12.80 -6.86 -9.18
N THR A 213 -13.25 -5.92 -9.98
CA THR A 213 -14.24 -6.13 -11.02
C THR A 213 -13.63 -5.98 -12.41
N ASN A 214 -14.08 -6.82 -13.34
CA ASN A 214 -13.65 -6.79 -14.73
C ASN A 214 -14.88 -6.75 -15.66
N PRO A 215 -15.29 -5.57 -16.14
CA PRO A 215 -16.44 -5.39 -17.02
C PRO A 215 -16.40 -6.29 -18.26
N THR A 216 -15.24 -6.43 -18.92
CA THR A 216 -15.11 -7.29 -20.12
C THR A 216 -15.44 -8.77 -19.89
N ARG A 217 -15.38 -9.26 -18.65
CA ARG A 217 -15.72 -10.66 -18.32
C ARG A 217 -17.21 -10.89 -18.06
N VAL A 218 -17.98 -9.81 -17.90
CA VAL A 218 -19.43 -9.85 -17.75
C VAL A 218 -20.09 -10.08 -19.10
N GLY A 219 -19.64 -9.37 -20.14
CA GLY A 219 -20.08 -9.57 -21.52
C GLY A 219 -19.48 -8.55 -22.49
N PRO A 220 -19.55 -8.77 -23.82
CA PRO A 220 -18.91 -7.92 -24.82
C PRO A 220 -19.46 -6.48 -24.85
N ASP A 221 -20.75 -6.30 -24.61
CA ASP A 221 -21.38 -4.96 -24.57
C ASP A 221 -21.56 -4.42 -23.14
N PHE A 222 -20.95 -5.06 -22.14
CA PHE A 222 -21.00 -4.57 -20.76
C PHE A 222 -19.90 -3.54 -20.54
N THR A 223 -20.28 -2.30 -20.26
CA THR A 223 -19.34 -1.18 -20.09
C THR A 223 -19.16 -0.79 -18.63
N GLU A 224 -18.06 -0.09 -18.34
CA GLU A 224 -17.81 0.53 -17.03
C GLU A 224 -18.92 1.50 -16.60
N GLU A 225 -19.56 2.22 -17.53
CA GLU A 225 -20.68 3.11 -17.22
C GLU A 225 -21.90 2.34 -16.69
N VAL A 226 -22.18 1.16 -17.26
CA VAL A 226 -23.24 0.28 -16.75
C VAL A 226 -22.86 -0.24 -15.36
N MET A 227 -21.60 -0.62 -15.16
CA MET A 227 -21.09 -1.03 -13.86
C MET A 227 -21.27 0.07 -12.81
N TYR A 228 -20.93 1.33 -13.12
CA TYR A 228 -21.09 2.46 -12.21
C TYR A 228 -22.55 2.63 -11.81
N LYS A 229 -23.48 2.59 -12.77
CA LYS A 229 -24.93 2.67 -12.49
C LYS A 229 -25.43 1.53 -11.60
N ILE A 230 -24.87 0.32 -11.75
CA ILE A 230 -25.22 -0.83 -10.89
C ILE A 230 -24.70 -0.58 -9.46
N VAL A 231 -23.46 -0.12 -9.32
CA VAL A 231 -22.88 0.22 -8.01
C VAL A 231 -23.71 1.29 -7.31
N ASP A 232 -23.98 2.41 -8.00
CA ASP A 232 -24.80 3.52 -7.47
C ASP A 232 -26.22 3.06 -7.12
N GLY A 233 -26.82 2.19 -7.97
CA GLY A 233 -28.15 1.64 -7.74
C GLY A 233 -28.22 0.74 -6.50
N ILE A 234 -27.18 -0.08 -6.25
CA ILE A 234 -27.09 -0.95 -5.06
C ILE A 234 -26.92 -0.11 -3.79
N GLU A 235 -26.05 0.91 -3.82
CA GLU A 235 -25.86 1.82 -2.70
C GLU A 235 -27.17 2.56 -2.38
N ALA A 236 -27.83 3.14 -3.39
CA ALA A 236 -29.08 3.88 -3.23
C ALA A 236 -30.23 2.99 -2.71
N ALA A 237 -30.34 1.75 -3.18
CA ALA A 237 -31.41 0.83 -2.77
C ALA A 237 -31.21 0.27 -1.36
N SER A 238 -29.97 0.02 -0.95
CA SER A 238 -29.66 -0.56 0.36
C SER A 238 -29.46 0.49 1.45
N GLY A 239 -29.11 1.73 1.09
CA GLY A 239 -28.69 2.77 2.03
C GLY A 239 -27.34 2.49 2.70
N LYS A 240 -26.53 1.59 2.12
CA LYS A 240 -25.25 1.11 2.67
C LYS A 240 -24.11 1.40 1.70
N LEU A 241 -22.90 1.58 2.23
CA LEU A 241 -21.73 1.98 1.46
C LEU A 241 -21.39 0.96 0.34
N LEU A 242 -21.25 1.45 -0.90
CA LEU A 242 -20.64 0.71 -2.00
C LEU A 242 -20.10 1.69 -3.06
N GLN A 243 -18.78 1.73 -3.27
CA GLN A 243 -18.15 2.72 -4.14
C GLN A 243 -16.99 2.13 -4.95
N VAL A 244 -16.81 2.63 -6.18
CA VAL A 244 -15.60 2.35 -6.96
C VAL A 244 -14.46 3.20 -6.41
N VAL A 245 -13.42 2.55 -5.89
CA VAL A 245 -12.29 3.23 -5.22
C VAL A 245 -10.99 3.16 -5.99
N ASN A 246 -10.87 2.24 -6.96
CA ASN A 246 -9.74 2.22 -7.88
C ASN A 246 -10.19 2.11 -9.34
N PHE A 247 -9.80 3.09 -10.14
CA PHE A 247 -9.99 3.16 -11.58
C PHE A 247 -8.67 2.77 -12.26
N ASN A 248 -8.37 1.47 -12.32
CA ASN A 248 -7.03 0.99 -12.69
C ASN A 248 -6.84 0.91 -14.21
N ILE A 249 -7.72 0.17 -14.90
CA ILE A 249 -7.62 -0.04 -16.36
C ILE A 249 -9.02 0.08 -16.96
N GLN A 250 -9.14 1.02 -17.90
CA GLN A 250 -10.40 1.28 -18.60
C GLN A 250 -11.01 -0.02 -19.16
N GLN A 251 -12.29 -0.22 -18.91
CA GLN A 251 -13.10 -1.40 -19.24
C GLN A 251 -12.60 -2.76 -18.69
N ARG A 252 -11.49 -2.82 -17.95
CA ARG A 252 -10.85 -4.10 -17.58
C ARG A 252 -10.64 -4.31 -16.09
N GLN A 253 -10.27 -3.28 -15.36
CA GLN A 253 -9.90 -3.45 -13.96
C GLN A 253 -10.34 -2.25 -13.14
N TYR A 254 -11.28 -2.55 -12.24
CA TYR A 254 -11.78 -1.64 -11.22
C TYR A 254 -11.72 -2.34 -9.87
N VAL A 255 -11.70 -1.56 -8.79
CA VAL A 255 -11.87 -2.09 -7.43
C VAL A 255 -13.02 -1.37 -6.77
N VAL A 256 -13.96 -2.13 -6.24
CA VAL A 256 -15.14 -1.65 -5.54
C VAL A 256 -14.98 -1.99 -4.05
N ALA A 257 -15.18 -1.01 -3.18
CA ALA A 257 -15.13 -1.14 -1.73
C ALA A 257 -16.50 -0.83 -1.11
N GLY A 258 -16.85 -1.48 -0.02
CA GLY A 258 -18.12 -1.23 0.65
C GLY A 258 -18.45 -2.28 1.69
N GLU A 259 -19.71 -2.30 2.11
CA GLU A 259 -20.22 -3.38 2.96
C GLU A 259 -20.27 -4.72 2.22
N ASN A 260 -19.92 -5.80 2.91
CA ASN A 260 -19.88 -7.16 2.35
C ASN A 260 -21.21 -7.58 1.72
N VAL A 261 -22.34 -7.15 2.28
CA VAL A 261 -23.67 -7.42 1.71
C VAL A 261 -23.85 -6.77 0.34
N ASN A 262 -23.34 -5.55 0.14
CA ASN A 262 -23.44 -4.84 -1.13
C ASN A 262 -22.43 -5.36 -2.14
N LEU A 263 -21.24 -5.78 -1.69
CA LEU A 263 -20.26 -6.45 -2.53
C LEU A 263 -20.77 -7.78 -3.07
N GLU A 264 -21.46 -8.56 -2.22
CA GLU A 264 -22.11 -9.81 -2.64
C GLU A 264 -23.27 -9.52 -3.61
N THR A 265 -24.09 -8.51 -3.31
CA THR A 265 -25.18 -8.07 -4.20
C THR A 265 -24.64 -7.66 -5.58
N LEU A 266 -23.51 -6.94 -5.62
CA LEU A 266 -22.83 -6.59 -6.86
C LEU A 266 -22.37 -7.83 -7.62
N SER A 267 -21.73 -8.79 -6.94
CA SER A 267 -21.30 -10.06 -7.54
C SER A 267 -22.48 -10.82 -8.19
N LEU A 268 -23.60 -10.92 -7.48
CA LEU A 268 -24.83 -11.56 -7.97
C LEU A 268 -25.43 -10.80 -9.15
N ALA A 269 -25.50 -9.46 -9.08
CA ALA A 269 -26.02 -8.63 -10.16
C ALA A 269 -25.19 -8.80 -11.45
N LEU A 270 -23.86 -8.71 -11.36
CA LEU A 270 -22.98 -8.91 -12.51
C LEU A 270 -23.09 -10.33 -13.08
N THR A 271 -23.25 -11.34 -12.23
CA THR A 271 -23.47 -12.73 -12.66
C THR A 271 -24.80 -12.89 -13.40
N ALA A 272 -25.87 -12.25 -12.91
CA ALA A 272 -27.18 -12.25 -13.57
C ALA A 272 -27.12 -11.55 -14.95
N PHE A 273 -26.43 -10.41 -15.05
CA PHE A 273 -26.21 -9.72 -16.34
C PHE A 273 -25.50 -10.61 -17.36
N LYS A 274 -24.51 -11.39 -16.92
CA LYS A 274 -23.82 -12.36 -17.77
C LYS A 274 -24.75 -13.49 -18.24
N ALA A 275 -25.61 -14.01 -17.35
CA ALA A 275 -26.52 -15.10 -17.66
C ALA A 275 -27.66 -14.69 -18.61
N LEU A 276 -28.27 -13.51 -18.41
CA LEU A 276 -29.37 -12.99 -19.23
C LEU A 276 -29.02 -12.88 -20.72
N LYS A 277 -27.74 -12.60 -21.04
CA LYS A 277 -27.27 -12.59 -22.44
C LYS A 277 -26.98 -13.97 -23.00
N SER A 278 -26.57 -14.93 -22.18
CA SER A 278 -26.33 -16.30 -22.62
C SER A 278 -27.62 -16.96 -23.10
N THR A 279 -28.75 -16.69 -22.43
CA THR A 279 -30.06 -17.25 -22.80
C THR A 279 -30.66 -16.57 -24.03
N ALA A 280 -30.40 -15.28 -24.26
CA ALA A 280 -30.91 -14.56 -25.43
C ALA A 280 -30.32 -15.04 -26.77
N ALA A 281 -29.15 -15.69 -26.76
CA ALA A 281 -28.52 -16.25 -27.96
C ALA A 281 -29.07 -17.64 -28.33
N GLU A 282 -29.60 -18.42 -27.37
CA GLU A 282 -30.16 -19.76 -27.61
C GLU A 282 -31.60 -19.71 -28.14
N ASP A 283 -32.34 -18.62 -27.93
CA ASP A 283 -33.73 -18.45 -28.39
C ASP A 283 -33.85 -17.90 -29.83
N VAL A 284 -32.75 -17.79 -30.59
CA VAL A 284 -32.75 -17.31 -31.99
C VAL A 284 -32.63 -18.47 -33.01
N GLU A 285 -32.49 -19.72 -32.58
CA GLU A 285 -32.46 -20.92 -33.46
C GLU A 285 -33.60 -21.93 -33.21
N LYS A 286 -34.81 -21.46 -32.88
CA LYS A 286 -36.02 -22.29 -32.94
C LYS A 286 -37.16 -21.65 -33.71
#